data_AF-A0A8T0B6X1-F1
#
_entry.id   AF-A0A8T0B6X1-F1
#
_cell.length_a   1.000
_cell.length_b   1.000
_cell.length_c   1.000
_cell.angle_alpha   90.00
_cell.angle_beta   90.00
_cell.angle_gamma   90.00
#
_symmetry.space_group_name_H-M   'P 1'
#
loop_
_entity.id
_entity.type
_entity.pdbx_description
1 polymer ?
#
loop_
_entity_poly.entity_id
_entity_poly.type
_entity_poly.pdbx_seq_one_letter_code
_entity_poly.pdbx_strand_id
1 'polypeptide(L)'
;ETPFLVWTDHRNLEYLCTTKRPNPCQAHWGLFFGRFNFSLSYCPGSKNGKPDALPRLHSPVEEEDPTFTSIFPSSVTVRALDLDLEARVKLATMDQPVPEGCPTDRLFVPEQLWSQVLQWCHGSPLFCHPGFPRTLSVLRQRFWWPTVRKDVREFVAACPA
;
A
#
# COMPACT_ATOMS: atom_id res chain seq x y z
N GLU A 1 -8.36 -11.72 -29.34
CA GLU A 1 -6.99 -11.62 -28.79
C GLU A 1 -6.18 -12.82 -29.25
N THR A 2 -4.94 -12.61 -29.70
CA THR A 2 -4.05 -13.68 -30.15
C THR A 2 -3.36 -14.33 -28.95
N PRO A 3 -3.41 -15.67 -28.80
CA PRO A 3 -2.71 -16.34 -27.72
C PRO A 3 -1.20 -16.17 -27.87
N PHE A 4 -0.49 -15.91 -26.76
CA PHE A 4 0.97 -15.81 -26.74
C PHE A 4 1.59 -16.65 -25.63
N LEU A 5 2.87 -17.01 -25.81
CA LEU A 5 3.62 -17.83 -24.87
C LEU A 5 4.54 -16.96 -24.01
N VAL A 6 4.46 -17.12 -22.70
CA VAL A 6 5.32 -16.44 -21.72
C VAL A 6 6.31 -17.44 -21.14
N TRP A 7 7.59 -17.13 -21.28
CA TRP A 7 8.68 -17.87 -20.67
C TRP A 7 9.02 -17.27 -19.30
N THR A 8 9.11 -18.12 -18.27
CA THR A 8 9.46 -17.71 -16.91
C THR A 8 10.49 -18.64 -16.30
N ASP A 9 11.38 -18.09 -15.49
CA ASP A 9 12.31 -18.83 -14.64
C ASP A 9 11.69 -19.26 -13.30
N HIS A 10 10.43 -18.89 -13.05
CA HIS A 10 9.73 -19.17 -11.80
C HIS A 10 8.74 -20.32 -11.95
N ARG A 11 9.17 -21.54 -11.62
CA ARG A 11 8.37 -22.77 -11.80
C ARG A 11 6.98 -22.72 -11.18
N ASN A 12 6.79 -22.10 -10.01
CA ASN A 12 5.46 -22.06 -9.38
C ASN A 12 4.42 -21.27 -10.19
N LEU A 13 4.84 -20.38 -11.09
CA LEU A 13 3.92 -19.60 -11.92
C LEU A 13 3.25 -20.47 -12.99
N GLU A 14 3.83 -21.60 -13.36
CA GLU A 14 3.23 -22.56 -14.31
C GLU A 14 1.82 -23.00 -13.86
N TYR A 15 1.57 -23.00 -12.54
CA TYR A 15 0.30 -23.39 -11.95
C TYR A 15 -0.66 -22.22 -11.71
N LEU A 16 -0.29 -20.98 -12.05
CA LEU A 16 -1.06 -19.77 -11.73
C LEU A 16 -2.51 -19.84 -12.26
N CYS A 17 -2.69 -20.33 -13.49
CA CYS A 17 -4.01 -20.43 -14.13
C CYS A 17 -4.73 -21.77 -13.86
N THR A 18 -4.04 -22.78 -13.32
CA THR A 18 -4.57 -24.14 -13.07
C THR A 18 -4.83 -24.43 -11.59
N THR A 19 -4.39 -23.55 -10.68
CA THR A 19 -4.56 -23.73 -9.24
C THR A 19 -6.02 -23.64 -8.83
N LYS A 20 -6.56 -24.72 -8.26
CA LYS A 20 -7.98 -24.81 -7.83
C LYS A 20 -8.30 -23.98 -6.58
N ARG A 21 -7.31 -23.74 -5.70
CA ARG A 21 -7.45 -22.99 -4.45
C ARG A 21 -6.29 -21.99 -4.32
N PRO A 22 -6.40 -20.80 -4.94
CA PRO A 22 -5.34 -19.80 -4.90
C PRO A 22 -5.25 -19.18 -3.49
N ASN A 23 -4.03 -18.85 -3.06
CA ASN A 23 -3.86 -17.97 -1.89
C ASN A 23 -4.27 -16.52 -2.25
N PRO A 24 -4.47 -15.61 -1.27
CA PRO A 24 -4.94 -14.24 -1.55
C PRO A 24 -4.10 -13.49 -2.57
N CYS A 25 -2.77 -13.66 -2.54
CA CYS A 25 -1.85 -13.04 -3.50
C CYS A 25 -2.04 -13.60 -4.91
N GLN A 26 -2.12 -14.92 -5.07
CA GLN A 26 -2.39 -15.58 -6.35
C GLN A 26 -3.77 -15.24 -6.89
N ALA A 27 -4.78 -15.10 -6.03
CA ALA A 27 -6.13 -14.69 -6.44
C ALA A 27 -6.12 -13.26 -6.99
N HIS A 28 -5.44 -12.34 -6.30
CA HIS A 28 -5.28 -10.96 -6.76
C HIS A 28 -4.58 -10.92 -8.14
N TRP A 29 -3.43 -11.58 -8.27
CA TRP A 29 -2.72 -11.65 -9.54
C TRP A 29 -3.53 -12.38 -10.63
N GLY A 30 -4.27 -13.43 -10.27
CA GLY A 30 -5.15 -14.16 -11.19
C GLY A 30 -6.22 -13.28 -11.82
N LEU A 31 -6.85 -12.38 -11.04
CA LEU A 31 -7.82 -11.41 -11.57
C LEU A 31 -7.19 -10.44 -12.59
N PHE A 32 -5.95 -10.03 -12.35
CA PHE A 32 -5.22 -9.17 -13.27
C PHE A 32 -4.83 -9.91 -14.56
N PHE A 33 -4.25 -11.10 -14.42
CA PHE A 33 -3.75 -11.88 -15.55
C PHE A 33 -4.87 -12.51 -16.38
N GLY A 34 -6.06 -12.77 -15.81
CA GLY A 34 -7.20 -13.30 -16.54
C GLY A 34 -7.72 -12.41 -17.68
N ARG A 35 -7.22 -11.17 -17.79
CA ARG A 35 -7.49 -10.25 -18.90
C ARG A 35 -6.68 -10.54 -20.15
N PHE A 36 -5.68 -11.42 -20.07
CA PHE A 36 -4.79 -11.74 -21.18
C PHE A 36 -4.95 -13.20 -21.58
N ASN A 37 -4.87 -13.47 -22.88
CA ASN A 37 -4.86 -14.83 -23.42
C ASN A 37 -3.41 -15.32 -23.60
N PHE A 38 -2.86 -16.01 -22.60
CA PHE A 38 -1.48 -16.50 -22.64
C PHE A 38 -1.30 -17.89 -22.03
N SER A 39 -0.20 -18.54 -22.38
CA SER A 39 0.29 -19.76 -21.74
C SER A 39 1.65 -19.53 -21.08
N LEU A 40 1.93 -20.22 -19.98
CA LEU A 40 3.20 -20.15 -19.27
C LEU A 40 4.04 -21.39 -19.57
N SER A 41 5.35 -21.20 -19.74
CA SER A 41 6.31 -22.30 -19.82
C SER A 41 7.56 -21.98 -19.03
N TYR A 42 8.00 -22.96 -18.25
CA TYR A 42 9.19 -22.85 -17.42
C TYR A 42 10.47 -22.99 -18.27
N CYS A 43 11.41 -22.06 -18.09
CA CYS A 43 12.76 -22.14 -18.61
C CYS A 43 13.75 -21.88 -17.46
N PRO A 44 14.69 -22.79 -17.14
CA PRO A 44 15.70 -22.56 -16.11
C PRO A 44 16.42 -21.23 -16.33
N GLY A 45 16.66 -20.45 -15.27
CA GLY A 45 17.30 -19.13 -15.34
C GLY A 45 18.62 -19.13 -16.13
N SER A 46 19.41 -20.20 -16.03
CA SER A 46 20.65 -20.37 -16.80
C SER A 46 20.46 -20.34 -18.33
N LYS A 47 19.27 -20.71 -18.82
CA LYS A 47 18.89 -20.67 -20.24
C LYS A 47 18.03 -19.45 -20.58
N ASN A 48 17.50 -18.76 -19.57
CA ASN A 48 16.68 -17.56 -19.72
C ASN A 48 17.52 -16.27 -19.61
N GLY A 49 18.69 -16.24 -20.25
CA GLY A 49 19.62 -15.11 -20.14
C GLY A 49 19.18 -13.84 -20.90
N LYS A 50 18.19 -13.92 -21.81
CA LYS A 50 17.75 -12.75 -22.59
C LYS A 50 17.05 -11.70 -21.71
N PRO A 51 16.06 -12.06 -20.86
CA PRO A 51 15.53 -11.11 -19.88
C PRO A 51 16.57 -10.57 -18.91
N ASP A 52 17.56 -11.37 -18.51
CA ASP A 52 18.62 -10.95 -17.58
C ASP A 52 19.59 -9.93 -18.15
N ALA A 53 19.74 -9.89 -19.48
CA ALA A 53 20.54 -8.90 -20.18
C ALA A 53 19.84 -7.53 -20.25
N LEU A 54 18.55 -7.46 -19.94
CA LEU A 54 17.89 -6.17 -19.74
C LEU A 54 18.42 -5.58 -18.43
N PRO A 55 18.76 -4.28 -18.40
CA PRO A 55 19.05 -3.63 -17.15
C PRO A 55 17.82 -3.82 -16.26
N ARG A 56 17.97 -4.64 -15.22
CA ARG A 56 17.05 -4.65 -14.09
C ARG A 56 17.24 -3.28 -13.47
N LEU A 57 16.51 -2.30 -13.97
CA LEU A 57 16.43 -0.97 -13.39
C LEU A 57 15.68 -1.14 -12.06
N HIS A 58 16.32 -1.83 -11.13
CA HIS A 58 16.06 -1.64 -9.73
C HIS A 58 16.37 -0.16 -9.54
N SER A 59 15.35 0.62 -9.18
CA SER A 59 15.57 1.96 -8.65
C SER A 59 16.77 1.84 -7.72
N PRO A 60 17.86 2.59 -7.95
CA PRO A 60 19.05 2.42 -7.14
C PRO A 60 18.59 2.50 -5.68
N VAL A 61 18.98 1.49 -4.90
CA VAL A 61 18.90 1.58 -3.44
C VAL A 61 19.97 2.60 -3.09
N GLU A 62 19.59 3.86 -3.19
CA GLU A 62 20.36 4.95 -2.64
C GLU A 62 20.31 4.80 -1.12
N GLU A 63 21.50 4.67 -0.54
CA GLU A 63 21.76 4.85 0.89
C GLU A 63 20.92 6.01 1.40
N GLU A 64 19.99 5.74 2.34
CA GLU A 64 19.14 6.75 2.98
C GLU A 64 18.73 7.93 2.09
N ASP A 65 18.03 7.67 0.99
CA ASP A 65 17.47 8.77 0.20
C ASP A 65 16.27 9.40 0.96
N PRO A 66 16.35 10.68 1.40
CA PRO A 66 15.20 11.38 1.97
C PRO A 66 14.07 11.58 0.95
N THR A 67 14.27 11.19 -0.30
CA THR A 67 13.29 11.24 -1.39
C THR A 67 12.58 9.90 -1.64
N PHE A 68 11.90 9.36 -0.62
CA PHE A 68 10.63 8.66 -0.91
C PHE A 68 9.63 9.69 -1.47
N THR A 69 9.89 10.16 -2.69
CA THR A 69 8.96 10.96 -3.47
C THR A 69 7.97 9.98 -4.03
N SER A 70 6.88 9.80 -3.29
CA SER A 70 5.64 9.26 -3.83
C SER A 70 5.44 9.78 -5.26
N ILE A 71 5.25 8.89 -6.23
CA ILE A 71 4.98 9.24 -7.65
C ILE A 71 3.75 10.16 -7.72
N PHE A 72 2.84 10.01 -6.76
CA PHE A 72 1.83 11.01 -6.50
C PHE A 72 2.49 12.15 -5.73
N PRO A 73 2.45 13.41 -6.23
CA PRO A 73 2.88 14.53 -5.43
C PRO A 73 2.16 14.48 -4.08
N SER A 74 2.78 14.98 -3.02
CA SER A 74 2.14 15.09 -1.69
C SER A 74 0.78 15.82 -1.73
N SER A 75 0.47 16.53 -2.82
CA SER A 75 -0.81 17.15 -3.10
C SER A 75 -1.88 16.22 -3.75
N VAL A 76 -1.50 15.06 -4.28
CA VAL A 76 -2.37 14.03 -4.88
C VAL A 76 -2.42 12.80 -3.96
N THR A 77 -2.59 13.04 -2.67
CA THR A 77 -2.99 12.00 -1.72
C THR A 77 -4.48 11.79 -1.88
N VAL A 78 -4.90 10.65 -2.47
CA VAL A 78 -6.19 9.94 -2.31
C VAL A 78 -7.39 10.83 -1.91
N ARG A 79 -7.56 11.99 -2.57
CA ARG A 79 -8.53 13.02 -2.15
C ARG A 79 -9.97 12.53 -2.28
N ALA A 80 -10.20 11.55 -3.15
CA ALA A 80 -11.51 10.99 -3.43
C ALA A 80 -12.07 10.11 -2.29
N LEU A 81 -11.25 9.67 -1.31
CA LEU A 81 -11.70 8.81 -0.20
C LEU A 81 -11.63 9.49 1.17
N ASP A 82 -11.25 10.77 1.21
CA ASP A 82 -10.87 11.47 2.43
C ASP A 82 -11.93 12.47 2.92
N LEU A 83 -12.81 12.95 2.03
CA LEU A 83 -13.75 14.05 2.32
C LEU A 83 -14.64 13.75 3.53
N ASP A 84 -15.17 12.54 3.65
CA ASP A 84 -16.10 12.18 4.73
C ASP A 84 -15.42 11.99 6.08
N LEU A 85 -14.18 11.48 6.09
CA LEU A 85 -13.41 11.31 7.32
C LEU A 85 -12.93 12.66 7.83
N GLU A 86 -12.41 13.51 6.94
CA GLU A 86 -11.99 14.85 7.32
C GLU A 86 -13.13 15.73 7.80
N ALA A 87 -14.29 15.68 7.13
CA ALA A 87 -15.45 16.45 7.56
C ALA A 87 -15.84 16.07 8.99
N ARG A 88 -15.83 14.77 9.31
CA ARG A 88 -16.09 14.28 10.68
C ARG A 88 -15.03 14.73 11.67
N VAL A 89 -13.75 14.64 11.31
CA VAL A 89 -12.65 15.12 12.18
C VAL A 89 -12.80 16.61 12.44
N LYS A 90 -13.04 17.43 11.40
CA LYS A 90 -13.23 18.87 11.55
C LYS A 90 -14.42 19.19 12.45
N LEU A 91 -15.57 18.54 12.25
CA LEU A 91 -16.76 18.71 13.08
C LEU A 91 -16.49 18.34 14.55
N ALA A 92 -15.81 17.22 14.80
CA ALA A 92 -15.48 16.77 16.15
C ALA A 92 -14.45 17.67 16.85
N THR A 93 -13.57 18.32 16.09
CA THR A 93 -12.52 19.20 16.60
C THR A 93 -13.00 20.65 16.81
N MET A 94 -14.16 21.07 16.29
CA MET A 94 -14.63 22.46 16.39
C MET A 94 -14.72 22.98 17.84
N ASP A 95 -15.10 22.11 18.78
CA ASP A 95 -15.33 22.48 20.19
C ASP A 95 -14.15 22.14 21.11
N GLN A 96 -13.05 21.61 20.57
CA GLN A 96 -11.90 21.19 21.38
C GLN A 96 -10.70 22.13 21.20
N PRO A 97 -10.02 22.50 22.30
CA PRO A 97 -8.76 23.23 22.19
C PRO A 97 -7.72 22.34 21.50
N VAL A 98 -7.06 22.89 20.49
CA VAL A 98 -5.95 22.21 19.81
C VAL A 98 -4.80 22.05 20.82
N PRO A 99 -4.31 20.82 21.08
CA PRO A 99 -3.22 20.61 22.03
C PRO A 99 -1.92 21.30 21.63
N GLU A 100 -1.12 21.70 22.64
CA GLU A 100 0.23 22.21 22.42
C GLU A 100 1.08 21.16 21.68
N GLY A 101 1.67 21.55 20.54
CA GLY A 101 2.48 20.67 19.70
C GLY A 101 1.78 20.12 18.44
N CYS A 102 0.51 20.46 18.20
CA CYS A 102 -0.13 20.17 16.91
C CYS A 102 0.50 21.02 15.79
N PRO A 103 1.00 20.40 14.70
CA PRO A 103 1.50 21.13 13.54
C PRO A 103 0.38 21.94 12.86
N THR A 104 0.72 23.11 12.32
CA THR A 104 -0.24 24.02 11.65
C THR A 104 -0.82 23.44 10.36
N ASP A 105 -0.10 22.51 9.73
CA ASP A 105 -0.47 21.84 8.48
C ASP A 105 -1.34 20.58 8.68
N ARG A 106 -1.68 20.23 9.92
CA ARG A 106 -2.35 18.96 10.24
C ARG A 106 -3.60 19.15 11.09
N LEU A 107 -4.54 18.23 10.91
CA LEU A 107 -5.77 18.17 11.68
C LEU A 107 -5.55 17.39 12.97
N PHE A 108 -5.84 18.02 14.11
CA PHE A 108 -5.93 17.32 15.39
C PHE A 108 -7.11 16.34 15.35
N VAL A 109 -6.84 15.09 15.71
CA VAL A 109 -7.85 14.02 15.76
C VAL A 109 -8.20 13.73 17.23
N PRO A 110 -9.48 13.91 17.62
CA PRO A 110 -9.97 13.50 18.93
C PRO A 110 -9.86 12.00 19.16
N GLU A 111 -9.68 11.57 20.41
CA GLU A 111 -9.50 10.16 20.80
C GLU A 111 -10.58 9.23 20.23
N GLN A 112 -11.82 9.73 20.16
CA GLN A 112 -12.97 8.99 19.66
C GLN A 112 -12.87 8.60 18.18
N LEU A 113 -12.01 9.28 17.42
CA LEU A 113 -11.83 9.06 15.98
C LEU A 113 -10.52 8.34 15.63
N TRP A 114 -9.63 8.07 16.60
CA TRP A 114 -8.33 7.42 16.33
C TRP A 114 -8.49 6.08 15.61
N SER A 115 -9.38 5.21 16.11
CA SER A 115 -9.63 3.89 15.52
C SER A 115 -10.14 3.98 14.08
N GLN A 116 -11.00 4.96 13.79
CA GLN A 116 -11.57 5.16 12.45
C GLN A 116 -10.52 5.65 11.47
N VAL A 117 -9.65 6.58 11.89
CA VAL A 117 -8.53 7.08 11.06
C VAL A 117 -7.51 5.96 10.79
N LEU A 118 -7.19 5.16 11.82
CA LEU A 118 -6.28 4.01 11.70
C LEU A 118 -6.85 2.96 10.74
N GLN A 119 -8.13 2.59 10.91
CA GLN A 119 -8.81 1.62 10.05
C GLN A 119 -8.93 2.12 8.61
N TRP A 120 -9.20 3.41 8.39
CA TRP A 120 -9.26 4.00 7.05
C TRP A 120 -7.92 3.86 6.33
N CYS A 121 -6.79 4.12 7.00
CA CYS A 121 -5.47 4.01 6.40
C CYS A 121 -5.03 2.56 6.21
N HIS A 122 -5.24 1.70 7.21
CA HIS A 122 -4.70 0.35 7.23
C HIS A 122 -5.63 -0.69 6.59
N GLY A 123 -6.94 -0.60 6.86
CA GLY A 123 -7.95 -1.57 6.43
C GLY A 123 -8.66 -1.21 5.11
N SER A 124 -8.32 -0.09 4.48
CA SER A 124 -8.88 0.23 3.15
C SER A 124 -8.36 -0.78 2.12
N PRO A 125 -9.23 -1.35 1.26
CA PRO A 125 -8.85 -2.30 0.21
C PRO A 125 -7.73 -1.79 -0.72
N LEU A 126 -7.57 -0.48 -0.83
CA LEU A 126 -6.57 0.15 -1.68
C LEU A 126 -5.14 0.10 -1.11
N PHE A 127 -5.00 -0.03 0.21
CA PHE A 127 -3.68 0.00 0.86
C PHE A 127 -3.19 -1.38 1.29
N CYS A 128 -4.03 -2.42 1.16
CA CYS A 128 -3.68 -3.83 1.38
C CYS A 128 -2.92 -4.09 2.69
N HIS A 129 -3.46 -3.63 3.83
CA HIS A 129 -2.86 -3.81 5.16
C HIS A 129 -1.38 -3.38 5.22
N PRO A 130 -1.09 -2.08 4.96
CA PRO A 130 0.27 -1.58 4.98
C PRO A 130 0.89 -1.78 6.37
N GLY A 131 2.18 -2.14 6.38
CA GLY A 131 2.96 -2.22 7.60
C GLY A 131 3.19 -0.86 8.24
N PHE A 132 3.64 -0.87 9.51
CA PHE A 132 3.86 0.31 10.35
C PHE A 132 4.47 1.53 9.65
N PRO A 133 5.62 1.45 8.94
CA PRO A 133 6.26 2.63 8.39
C PRO A 133 5.39 3.34 7.33
N ARG A 134 4.65 2.56 6.52
CA ARG A 134 3.82 3.10 5.44
C ARG A 134 2.52 3.68 5.98
N THR A 135 1.87 2.99 6.91
CA THR A 135 0.66 3.49 7.61
C THR A 135 0.94 4.81 8.31
N LEU A 136 2.07 4.89 9.02
CA LEU A 136 2.46 6.11 9.73
C LEU A 136 2.75 7.27 8.77
N SER A 137 3.41 6.99 7.64
CA SER A 137 3.75 8.01 6.65
C SER A 137 2.50 8.64 6.05
N VAL A 138 1.53 7.82 5.61
CA VAL A 138 0.26 8.30 5.02
C VAL A 138 -0.55 9.10 6.04
N LEU A 139 -0.72 8.58 7.25
CA LEU A 139 -1.53 9.22 8.27
C LEU A 139 -0.97 10.59 8.67
N ARG A 140 0.36 10.69 8.80
CA ARG A 140 1.04 11.94 9.18
C ARG A 140 0.96 13.04 8.13
N GLN A 141 0.54 12.76 6.90
CA GLN A 141 0.35 13.79 5.89
C GLN A 141 -0.79 14.75 6.25
N ARG A 142 -1.75 14.30 7.07
CA ARG A 142 -2.99 15.04 7.29
C ARG A 142 -3.47 15.07 8.74
N PHE A 143 -3.19 14.01 9.50
CA PHE A 143 -3.70 13.85 10.85
C PHE A 143 -2.58 13.88 11.89
N TRP A 144 -2.92 14.36 13.07
CA TRP A 144 -2.00 14.42 14.20
C TRP A 144 -2.73 14.21 15.54
N TRP A 145 -2.06 13.50 16.45
CA TRP A 145 -2.34 13.46 17.89
C TRP A 145 -1.07 13.03 18.64
N PRO A 146 -0.95 13.26 19.97
CA PRO A 146 0.32 13.12 20.69
C PRO A 146 0.98 11.74 20.57
N THR A 147 0.17 10.67 20.60
CA THR A 147 0.64 9.27 20.62
C THR A 147 0.55 8.57 19.27
N VAL A 148 0.30 9.29 18.17
CA VAL A 148 0.06 8.72 16.83
C VAL A 148 1.05 7.65 16.40
N ARG A 149 2.33 7.80 16.72
CA ARG A 149 3.35 6.80 16.38
C ARG A 149 3.19 5.49 17.17
N LYS A 150 2.86 5.58 18.45
CA LYS A 150 2.63 4.43 19.33
C LYS A 150 1.36 3.71 18.89
N ASP A 151 0.28 4.46 18.68
CA ASP A 151 -1.03 3.89 18.36
C ASP A 151 -1.04 3.20 16.99
N VAL A 152 -0.38 3.78 15.98
CA VAL A 152 -0.21 3.11 14.68
C VAL A 152 0.57 1.81 14.82
N ARG A 153 1.60 1.77 15.66
CA ARG A 153 2.40 0.56 15.88
C ARG A 153 1.59 -0.53 16.54
N GLU A 154 0.87 -0.20 17.61
CA GLU A 154 0.01 -1.14 18.34
C GLU A 154 -1.12 -1.65 17.45
N PHE A 155 -1.75 -0.76 16.68
CA PHE A 155 -2.82 -1.13 15.76
C PHE A 155 -2.37 -2.09 14.66
N VAL A 156 -1.23 -1.80 14.01
CA VAL A 156 -0.68 -2.68 12.97
C VAL A 156 -0.21 -4.01 13.56
N ALA A 157 0.38 -4.00 14.76
CA ALA A 157 0.82 -5.23 15.43
C ALA A 157 -0.35 -6.13 15.88
N ALA A 158 -1.50 -5.54 16.19
CA ALA A 158 -2.72 -6.28 16.53
C ALA A 158 -3.48 -6.83 15.31
N CYS A 159 -3.08 -6.47 14.09
CA CYS A 159 -3.73 -6.95 12.89
C CYS A 159 -3.38 -8.42 12.61
N PRO A 160 -4.37 -9.31 12.39
CA PRO A 160 -4.15 -10.73 12.14
C PRO A 160 -3.77 -11.06 10.67
N ALA A 161 -3.28 -10.07 9.92
CA ALA A 161 -2.99 -10.18 8.48
C ALA A 161 -2.06 -11.35 8.11
#